data_AF-A0A452H8W8-F1
#
_entry.id   AF-A0A452H8W8-F1
#
_cell.length_a   1.000
_cell.length_b   1.000
_cell.length_c   1.000
_cell.angle_alpha   90.00
_cell.angle_beta   90.00
_cell.angle_gamma   90.00
#
_symmetry.space_group_name_H-M   'P 1'
#
loop_
_entity.id
_entity.type
_entity.pdbx_description
1 polymer ?
#
loop_
_entity_poly.entity_id
_entity_poly.type
_entity_poly.pdbx_seq_one_letter_code
_entity_poly.pdbx_strand_id
1 'polypeptide(L)'
;IAVIFPNKICTEQQSLILVKRLLAVAVSCITYLRGIFPECAYGTRYLDDLCVKILREDKNCPGSTQLVKWYVDFIAFITLL
;
A
#
# COMPACT_ATOMS: atom_id res chain seq x y z
N ILE A 1 3.46 -16.22 5.49
CA ILE A 1 3.43 -14.89 6.15
C ILE A 1 4.31 -13.97 5.34
N ALA A 2 3.72 -13.02 4.61
CA ALA A 2 4.47 -12.11 3.74
C ALA A 2 5.05 -10.98 4.59
N VAL A 3 6.37 -10.97 4.77
CA VAL A 3 7.10 -9.97 5.54
C VAL A 3 6.97 -8.61 4.85
N ILE A 4 6.17 -7.67 5.38
CA ILE A 4 5.91 -6.36 4.72
C ILE A 4 7.13 -5.45 4.79
N PHE A 5 7.97 -5.57 5.81
CA PHE A 5 9.23 -4.82 5.90
C PHE A 5 10.43 -5.76 6.09
N PRO A 6 11.47 -5.68 5.23
CA PRO A 6 12.67 -6.49 5.41
C PRO A 6 13.35 -6.18 6.76
N ASN A 7 13.57 -7.23 7.56
CA ASN A 7 14.15 -7.14 8.91
C ASN A 7 15.65 -6.75 8.90
N LYS A 8 16.30 -6.84 7.73
CA LYS A 8 17.63 -6.26 7.46
C LYS A 8 17.59 -5.56 6.11
N ILE A 9 18.08 -4.32 6.08
CA ILE A 9 18.30 -3.55 4.85
C ILE A 9 19.82 -3.57 4.60
N CYS A 10 20.29 -4.51 3.80
CA CYS A 10 21.71 -4.62 3.44
C CYS A 10 21.97 -4.27 1.97
N THR A 11 20.94 -4.23 1.13
CA THR A 11 21.05 -3.98 -0.30
C THR A 11 20.06 -2.92 -0.78
N GLU A 12 20.40 -2.20 -1.85
CA GLU A 12 19.50 -1.20 -2.46
C GLU A 12 18.13 -1.79 -2.81
N GLN A 13 18.09 -3.04 -3.28
CA GLN A 13 16.86 -3.74 -3.61
C GLN A 13 15.93 -3.88 -2.40
N GLN A 14 16.47 -4.14 -1.21
CA GLN A 14 15.68 -4.22 0.02
C GLN A 14 15.17 -2.84 0.47
N SER A 15 15.98 -1.80 0.31
CA SER A 15 15.57 -0.41 0.57
C SER A 15 14.41 -0.01 -0.35
N LEU A 16 14.54 -0.32 -1.64
CA LEU A 16 13.53 -0.06 -2.66
C LEU A 16 12.21 -0.80 -2.36
N ILE A 17 12.30 -2.08 -1.93
CA ILE A 17 11.11 -2.86 -1.50
C ILE A 17 10.47 -2.24 -0.25
N LEU A 18 11.28 -1.79 0.71
CA LEU A 18 10.77 -1.15 1.93
C LEU A 18 10.05 0.16 1.61
N VAL A 19 10.62 1.03 0.79
CA VAL A 19 9.99 2.30 0.38
C VAL A 19 8.69 2.04 -0.39
N LYS A 20 8.69 1.09 -1.34
CA LYS A 20 7.48 0.68 -2.08
C LYS A 20 6.37 0.17 -1.17
N ARG A 21 6.70 -0.49 -0.06
CA ARG A 21 5.68 -1.03 0.85
C ARG A 21 5.25 0.00 1.88
N LEU A 22 6.17 0.84 2.35
CA LEU A 22 5.88 1.95 3.25
C LEU A 22 4.91 2.94 2.60
N LEU A 23 5.14 3.30 1.35
CA LEU A 23 4.27 4.20 0.62
C LEU A 23 2.85 3.64 0.47
N ALA A 24 2.71 2.32 0.24
CA ALA A 24 1.41 1.65 0.10
C ALA A 24 0.58 1.81 1.36
N VAL A 25 1.23 1.51 2.49
CA VAL A 25 0.63 1.57 3.81
C VAL A 25 0.31 3.01 4.18
N ALA A 26 1.25 3.94 3.96
CA ALA A 26 1.07 5.35 4.29
C ALA A 26 -0.10 5.97 3.51
N VAL A 27 -0.14 5.81 2.19
CA VAL A 27 -1.22 6.35 1.35
C VAL A 27 -2.56 5.75 1.75
N SER A 28 -2.62 4.43 1.94
CA SER A 28 -3.87 3.77 2.37
C SER A 28 -4.33 4.21 3.76
N CYS A 29 -3.41 4.37 4.71
CA CYS A 29 -3.72 4.90 6.05
C CYS A 29 -4.21 6.35 5.98
N ILE A 30 -3.58 7.20 5.16
CA ILE A 30 -4.00 8.61 4.99
C ILE A 30 -5.41 8.67 4.41
N THR A 31 -5.69 7.94 3.32
CA THR A 31 -7.02 7.96 2.69
C THR A 31 -8.09 7.38 3.61
N TYR A 32 -7.74 6.40 4.45
CA TYR A 32 -8.63 5.81 5.44
C TYR A 32 -8.93 6.77 6.60
N LEU A 33 -7.89 7.34 7.22
CA LEU A 33 -8.03 8.29 8.34
C LEU A 33 -8.74 9.58 7.92
N ARG A 34 -8.56 10.00 6.67
CA ARG A 34 -9.28 11.15 6.09
C ARG A 34 -10.70 10.82 5.64
N GLY A 35 -11.10 9.55 5.63
CA GLY A 35 -12.42 9.12 5.18
C GLY A 35 -12.71 9.39 3.70
N ILE A 36 -11.67 9.41 2.84
CA ILE A 36 -11.85 9.66 1.40
C ILE A 36 -12.62 8.53 0.73
N PHE A 37 -12.42 7.29 1.20
CA PHE A 37 -13.14 6.12 0.73
C PHE A 37 -13.86 5.42 1.88
N PRO A 38 -14.98 4.74 1.60
CA PRO A 38 -15.68 3.94 2.59
C PRO A 38 -14.87 2.69 2.99
N GLU A 39 -15.15 2.14 4.17
CA GLU A 39 -14.40 1.00 4.72
C GLU A 39 -14.41 -0.25 3.83
N CYS A 40 -15.46 -0.43 3.01
CA CYS A 40 -15.55 -1.53 2.05
C CYS A 40 -14.43 -1.52 1.00
N ALA A 41 -13.89 -0.34 0.69
CA ALA A 41 -12.75 -0.19 -0.23
C ALA A 41 -11.40 -0.54 0.42
N TYR A 42 -11.35 -0.92 1.70
CA TYR A 42 -10.11 -1.25 2.41
C TYR A 42 -10.09 -2.70 2.87
N GLY A 43 -9.01 -3.40 2.51
CA GLY A 43 -8.68 -4.71 3.07
C GLY A 43 -7.77 -4.56 4.28
N THR A 44 -8.15 -5.15 5.41
CA THR A 44 -7.28 -5.23 6.58
C THR A 44 -6.18 -6.28 6.37
N ARG A 45 -4.92 -5.90 6.57
CA ARG A 45 -3.78 -6.82 6.67
C ARG A 45 -3.03 -6.59 7.97
N TYR A 46 -2.54 -7.67 8.56
CA TYR A 46 -1.71 -7.62 9.75
C TYR A 46 -0.24 -7.65 9.36
N LEU A 47 0.51 -6.72 9.91
CA LEU A 47 1.95 -6.61 9.79
C LEU A 47 2.55 -6.76 11.19
N ASP A 48 3.10 -7.93 11.48
CA ASP A 48 3.49 -8.29 12.85
C ASP A 48 2.31 -8.01 13.81
N ASP A 49 2.40 -6.94 14.62
CA ASP A 49 1.36 -6.50 15.56
C ASP A 49 0.56 -5.27 15.09
N LEU A 50 0.88 -4.68 13.93
CA LEU A 50 0.19 -3.50 13.39
C LEU A 50 -0.90 -3.89 12.38
N CYS A 51 -2.12 -3.45 12.66
CA CYS A 51 -3.25 -3.56 11.75
C CYS A 51 -3.18 -2.46 10.68
N VAL A 52 -2.90 -2.82 9.42
CA VAL A 52 -2.86 -1.88 8.30
C VAL A 52 -4.08 -2.05 7.39
N LYS A 53 -4.73 -0.93 7.06
CA LYS A 53 -5.82 -0.89 6.06
C LYS A 53 -5.18 -0.61 4.71
N ILE A 54 -5.29 -1.54 3.77
CA ILE A 54 -4.76 -1.41 2.40
C ILE A 54 -5.93 -1.17 1.46
N LEU A 55 -5.84 -0.13 0.63
CA LEU A 55 -6.87 0.17 -0.36
C LEU A 55 -6.96 -1.00 -1.36
N ARG A 56 -8.18 -1.47 -1.62
CA ARG A 56 -8.47 -2.53 -2.59
C ARG A 56 -9.36 -1.98 -3.69
N GLU A 57 -9.20 -2.57 -4.87
CA GLU A 57 -10.08 -2.30 -5.99
C GLU A 57 -11.51 -2.72 -5.62
N ASP A 58 -12.42 -1.77 -5.69
CA ASP A 58 -13.83 -1.96 -5.35
C ASP A 58 -14.70 -1.42 -6.50
N LYS A 59 -15.60 -2.27 -7.00
CA LYS A 59 -16.48 -1.96 -8.15
C LYS A 59 -17.54 -0.91 -7.80
N ASN A 60 -17.90 -0.77 -6.53
CA ASN A 60 -18.83 0.28 -6.06
C ASN A 60 -18.11 1.62 -5.85
N CYS A 61 -16.78 1.65 -5.82
CA CYS A 61 -15.99 2.86 -5.61
C CYS A 61 -14.97 3.07 -6.75
N PRO A 62 -15.36 3.67 -7.88
CA PRO A 62 -14.44 3.89 -9.01
C PRO A 62 -13.22 4.75 -8.61
N GLY A 63 -13.37 5.64 -7.61
CA GLY A 63 -12.25 6.40 -7.08
C GLY A 63 -11.20 5.57 -6.33
N SER A 64 -11.61 4.49 -5.63
CA SER A 64 -10.63 3.60 -4.99
C SER A 64 -9.86 2.82 -6.06
N THR A 65 -10.57 2.36 -7.09
CA THR A 65 -10.00 1.66 -8.25
C THR A 65 -8.98 2.54 -8.98
N GLN A 66 -9.27 3.82 -9.18
CA GLN A 66 -8.33 4.75 -9.81
C GLN A 66 -7.06 4.95 -8.97
N LEU A 67 -7.18 5.04 -7.65
CA LEU A 67 -6.03 5.17 -6.76
C LEU A 67 -5.19 3.89 -6.68
N VAL A 68 -5.84 2.72 -6.62
CA VAL A 68 -5.15 1.42 -6.68
C VAL A 68 -4.40 1.28 -8.00
N LYS A 69 -4.99 1.71 -9.11
CA LYS A 69 -4.32 1.72 -10.41
C LYS A 69 -3.12 2.66 -10.42
N TRP A 70 -3.29 3.89 -9.94
CA TRP A 70 -2.20 4.86 -9.80
C TRP A 70 -1.07 4.32 -8.93
N TYR A 71 -1.42 3.57 -7.87
CA TYR A 71 -0.47 2.92 -6.99
C TYR A 71 0.37 1.85 -7.70
N VAL A 72 -0.27 1.03 -8.55
CA VAL A 72 0.42 0.01 -9.36
C VAL A 72 1.34 0.67 -10.40
N ASP A 73 0.86 1.71 -11.08
CA ASP A 73 1.67 2.49 -12.03
C ASP A 73 2.87 3.15 -11.34
N PHE A 74 2.67 3.74 -10.16
CA PHE A 74 3.73 4.34 -9.37
C PHE A 74 4.78 3.31 -8.92
N ILE A 75 4.35 2.13 -8.45
CA ILE A 75 5.27 1.05 -8.11
C ILE A 75 6.07 0.59 -9.34
N ALA A 76 5.42 0.47 -10.51
CA ALA A 76 6.10 0.10 -11.74
C ALA A 76 7.17 1.13 -12.12
N PHE A 77 6.85 2.42 -12.01
CA PHE A 77 7.80 3.52 -12.24
C PHE A 77 9.01 3.47 -11.30
N ILE A 78 8.80 3.31 -9.99
CA ILE A 78 9.90 3.15 -9.00
C ILE A 78 10.68 1.83 -9.20
N THR A 79 10.16 0.88 -9.97
CA THR A 79 10.93 -0.33 -10.35
C THR A 79 11.81 -0.10 -11.58
N LEU A 80 11.43 0.85 -12.43
CA LEU A 80 12.14 1.19 -13.67
C LEU A 80 13.22 2.27 -13.47
N LEU A 81 13.09 3.10 -12.44
CA LEU A 81 14.13 3.99 -11.92
C LEU A 81 15.21 3.20 -11.16
#